data_AF-A0A1M6CNU1-F1
#
_entry.id   AF-A0A1M6CNU1-F1
#
_cell.length_a   1.000
_cell.length_b   1.000
_cell.length_c   1.000
_cell.angle_alpha   90.00
_cell.angle_beta   90.00
_cell.angle_gamma   90.00
#
_symmetry.space_group_name_H-M   'P 1'
#
loop_
_entity.id
_entity.type
_entity.pdbx_description
1 polymer ?
#
loop_
_entity_poly.entity_id
_entity_poly.type
_entity_poly.pdbx_seq_one_letter_code
_entity_poly.pdbx_strand_id
1 'polypeptide(L)'
;MMESYGLPNIKSVRRIVQRDMFSVAMLGEIGKIVSDPNHILAIYRYVDKVVTRVLPQWSFYSVSAAELIRRIQVTTEGRSGAEIRRFLKYIGTDNLAELRDIESMYLMVPKEVQEESKKVKLKDLHNWLVEQRALMRERGFELKVPQHIVRRLTMQLDSVKFYLPHHSKELVTGSNAFHNCVKTYADRVLGGECQIAYMTDDKGKLVACLEVKKNRLVQAKLKFNKPVKQDRVVNASIVEWCEKAKLEICTCDIDPTLIKVDLVLEQKGA
;
A
#
# COMPACT_ATOMS: atom_id res chain seq x y z
N MET A 1 2.34 -28.84 -25.49
CA MET A 1 2.16 -28.45 -24.08
C MET A 1 3.36 -27.69 -23.51
N MET A 2 4.60 -28.14 -23.64
CA MET A 2 5.74 -27.34 -23.14
C MET A 2 6.05 -26.09 -23.99
N GLU A 3 6.00 -26.23 -25.32
CA GLU A 3 6.25 -25.13 -26.26
C GLU A 3 5.21 -24.00 -26.14
N SER A 4 3.95 -24.33 -25.84
CA SER A 4 2.87 -23.35 -25.63
C SER A 4 3.06 -22.49 -24.36
N TYR A 5 3.97 -22.88 -23.46
CA TYR A 5 4.34 -22.12 -22.25
C TYR A 5 5.77 -21.55 -22.35
N GLY A 6 6.42 -21.61 -23.52
CA GLY A 6 7.78 -21.10 -23.72
C GLY A 6 8.87 -21.85 -22.95
N LEU A 7 8.61 -23.11 -22.54
CA LEU A 7 9.53 -23.86 -21.69
C LEU A 7 10.58 -24.64 -22.51
N PRO A 8 11.85 -24.68 -22.04
CA PRO A 8 12.91 -25.42 -22.71
C PRO A 8 12.64 -26.94 -22.66
N ASN A 9 12.75 -27.61 -23.80
CA ASN A 9 12.50 -29.05 -23.95
C ASN A 9 13.66 -29.92 -23.43
N ILE A 10 13.98 -29.80 -22.14
CA ILE A 10 15.06 -30.55 -21.47
C ILE A 10 14.52 -31.62 -20.52
N LYS A 11 15.28 -32.70 -20.34
CA LYS A 11 14.89 -33.90 -19.56
C LYS A 11 14.40 -33.56 -18.15
N SER A 12 15.05 -32.61 -17.48
CA SER A 12 14.72 -32.18 -16.12
C SER A 12 13.34 -31.52 -16.05
N VAL A 13 13.00 -30.65 -17.01
CA VAL A 13 11.69 -30.00 -17.10
C VAL A 13 10.62 -31.02 -17.45
N ARG A 14 10.87 -31.90 -18.43
CA ARG A 14 9.94 -33.00 -18.79
C ARG A 14 9.59 -33.86 -17.58
N ARG A 15 10.58 -34.22 -16.77
CA ARG A 15 10.38 -35.05 -15.57
C ARG A 15 9.50 -34.37 -14.52
N ILE A 16 9.61 -33.05 -14.36
CA ILE A 16 8.78 -32.29 -13.41
C ILE A 16 7.33 -32.28 -13.91
N VAL A 17 7.14 -31.91 -15.18
CA VAL A 17 5.80 -31.86 -15.83
C VAL A 17 5.11 -33.23 -15.84
N GLN A 18 5.86 -34.31 -16.05
CA GLN A 18 5.32 -35.67 -16.01
C GLN A 18 4.87 -36.11 -14.61
N ARG A 19 5.47 -35.55 -13.56
CA ARG A 19 5.11 -35.86 -12.16
C ARG A 19 3.94 -35.02 -11.69
N ASP A 20 3.89 -33.76 -12.12
CA ASP A 20 2.81 -32.83 -11.81
C ASP A 20 2.55 -31.94 -13.03
N MET A 21 1.41 -32.13 -13.68
CA MET A 21 1.05 -31.34 -14.86
C MET A 21 0.76 -29.87 -14.53
N PHE A 22 0.42 -29.54 -13.29
CA PHE A 22 0.16 -28.16 -12.86
C PHE A 22 1.45 -27.35 -12.68
N SER A 23 2.60 -28.02 -12.57
CA SER A 23 3.93 -27.39 -12.54
C SER A 23 4.25 -26.60 -13.82
N VAL A 24 3.61 -26.92 -14.95
CA VAL A 24 3.83 -26.25 -16.25
C VAL A 24 3.53 -24.75 -16.15
N ALA A 25 2.42 -24.40 -15.51
CA ALA A 25 2.03 -22.99 -15.35
C ALA A 25 3.05 -22.24 -14.49
N MET A 26 3.50 -22.84 -13.39
CA MET A 26 4.49 -22.25 -12.49
C MET A 26 5.84 -22.04 -13.20
N LEU A 27 6.31 -23.05 -13.93
CA LEU A 27 7.52 -22.98 -14.72
C LEU A 27 7.42 -21.89 -15.79
N GLY A 28 6.26 -21.76 -16.45
CA GLY A 28 5.99 -20.72 -17.45
C GLY A 28 6.09 -19.31 -16.86
N GLU A 29 5.51 -19.06 -15.69
CA GLU A 29 5.63 -17.77 -15.01
C GLU A 29 7.08 -17.46 -14.60
N ILE A 30 7.82 -18.46 -14.11
CA ILE A 30 9.25 -18.30 -13.79
C ILE A 30 10.07 -18.02 -15.05
N GLY A 31 9.71 -18.63 -16.19
CA GLY A 31 10.32 -18.40 -17.50
C GLY A 31 10.23 -16.94 -17.98
N LYS A 32 9.23 -16.18 -17.49
CA LYS A 32 9.12 -14.74 -17.74
C LYS A 32 10.13 -13.91 -16.94
N ILE A 33 10.65 -14.45 -15.83
CA ILE A 33 11.65 -13.81 -14.98
C ILE A 33 13.06 -14.12 -15.49
N VAL A 34 13.32 -15.38 -15.84
CA VAL A 34 14.63 -15.86 -16.30
C VAL A 34 14.47 -16.84 -17.45
N SER A 35 15.32 -16.72 -18.47
CA SER A 35 15.26 -17.58 -19.67
C SER A 35 16.15 -18.82 -19.58
N ASP A 36 17.20 -18.79 -18.76
CA ASP A 36 18.12 -19.93 -18.62
C ASP A 36 17.45 -21.10 -17.86
N PRO A 37 17.43 -22.32 -18.43
CA PRO A 37 16.74 -23.46 -17.83
C PRO A 37 17.23 -23.83 -16.42
N ASN A 38 18.51 -23.62 -16.11
CA ASN A 38 19.04 -23.94 -14.78
C ASN A 38 18.54 -22.97 -13.72
N HIS A 39 18.43 -21.69 -14.07
CA HIS A 39 17.84 -20.68 -13.20
C HIS A 39 16.33 -20.88 -13.03
N ILE A 40 15.60 -21.22 -14.11
CA ILE A 40 14.17 -21.58 -14.02
C ILE A 40 13.96 -22.72 -13.02
N LEU A 41 14.73 -23.80 -13.17
CA LEU A 41 14.64 -24.96 -12.28
C LEU A 41 15.04 -24.64 -10.83
N ALA A 42 16.02 -23.75 -10.63
CA ALA A 42 16.44 -23.34 -9.30
C ALA A 42 15.36 -22.52 -8.58
N ILE A 43 14.73 -21.57 -9.29
CA ILE A 43 13.63 -20.75 -8.75
C ILE A 43 12.41 -21.65 -8.51
N TYR A 44 12.08 -22.55 -9.44
CA TYR A 44 10.97 -23.50 -9.27
C TYR A 44 11.14 -24.33 -8.00
N ARG A 45 12.32 -24.92 -7.78
CA ARG A 45 12.60 -25.70 -6.56
C ARG A 45 12.50 -24.86 -5.29
N TYR A 46 12.91 -23.59 -5.35
CA TYR A 46 12.75 -22.67 -4.23
C TYR A 46 11.26 -22.44 -3.92
N VAL A 47 10.48 -22.07 -4.93
CA VAL A 47 9.03 -21.83 -4.80
C VAL A 47 8.31 -23.07 -4.32
N ASP A 48 8.54 -24.22 -4.96
CA ASP A 48 7.98 -25.51 -4.58
C ASP A 48 8.31 -25.87 -3.12
N LYS A 49 9.57 -25.67 -2.69
CA LYS A 49 9.97 -25.91 -1.29
C LYS A 49 9.26 -24.99 -0.30
N VAL A 50 9.11 -23.70 -0.63
CA VAL A 50 8.39 -22.73 0.22
C VAL A 50 6.92 -23.12 0.34
N VAL A 51 6.28 -23.37 -0.80
CA VAL A 51 4.87 -23.74 -0.90
C VAL A 51 4.61 -25.06 -0.15
N THR A 52 5.41 -26.10 -0.37
CA THR A 52 5.20 -27.41 0.25
C THR A 52 5.54 -27.47 1.74
N ARG A 53 6.54 -26.71 2.23
CA ARG A 53 6.96 -26.78 3.63
C ARG A 53 6.23 -25.80 4.56
N VAL A 54 5.88 -24.62 4.05
CA VAL A 54 5.31 -23.55 4.89
C VAL A 54 3.78 -23.58 4.88
N LEU A 55 3.14 -24.03 3.80
CA LEU A 55 1.67 -24.02 3.65
C LEU A 55 0.88 -25.08 4.43
N PRO A 56 1.41 -26.26 4.83
CA PRO A 56 0.62 -27.22 5.59
C PRO A 56 0.30 -26.76 7.04
N GLN A 57 0.95 -25.70 7.54
CA GLN A 57 0.99 -25.38 8.97
C GLN A 57 0.23 -24.08 9.32
N TRP A 58 -0.08 -23.20 8.35
CA TRP A 58 -0.69 -21.88 8.58
C TRP A 58 -1.84 -21.62 7.60
N SER A 59 -3.02 -22.19 7.87
CA SER A 59 -4.21 -22.14 7.01
C SER A 59 -4.91 -20.77 6.89
N PHE A 60 -4.33 -19.69 7.40
CA PHE A 60 -4.90 -18.33 7.30
C PHE A 60 -4.07 -17.31 6.48
N TYR A 61 -2.86 -17.67 6.02
CA TYR A 61 -1.98 -16.81 5.20
C TYR A 61 -1.29 -17.56 4.06
N SER A 62 -2.03 -18.38 3.30
CA SER A 62 -1.42 -19.15 2.21
C SER A 62 -0.92 -18.23 1.08
N VAL A 63 0.38 -17.91 1.06
CA VAL A 63 1.04 -17.34 -0.11
C VAL A 63 0.97 -18.39 -1.22
N SER A 64 0.16 -18.13 -2.25
CA SER A 64 0.13 -19.01 -3.41
C SER A 64 1.49 -18.97 -4.13
N ALA A 65 1.82 -20.04 -4.86
CA ALA A 65 3.02 -20.05 -5.69
C ALA A 65 3.07 -18.83 -6.64
N ALA A 66 1.91 -18.42 -7.18
CA ALA A 66 1.78 -17.25 -8.03
C ALA A 66 2.16 -15.95 -7.30
N GLU A 67 1.72 -15.76 -6.06
CA GLU A 67 2.06 -14.58 -5.26
C GLU A 67 3.55 -14.53 -4.93
N LEU A 68 4.16 -15.67 -4.60
CA LEU A 68 5.60 -15.74 -4.37
C LEU A 68 6.40 -15.43 -5.64
N ILE A 69 5.97 -15.96 -6.79
CA ILE A 69 6.63 -15.69 -8.09
C ILE A 69 6.52 -14.21 -8.45
N ARG A 70 5.35 -13.60 -8.28
CA ARG A 70 5.13 -12.17 -8.50
C ARG A 70 6.08 -11.32 -7.66
N ARG A 71 6.22 -11.67 -6.38
CA ARG A 71 7.10 -10.99 -5.42
C ARG A 71 8.58 -11.12 -5.81
N ILE A 72 9.02 -12.31 -6.23
CA ILE A 72 10.36 -12.53 -6.77
C ILE A 72 10.56 -11.66 -8.02
N GLN A 73 9.60 -11.65 -8.95
CA GLN A 73 9.68 -10.85 -10.17
C GLN A 73 9.87 -9.36 -9.88
N VAL A 74 9.04 -8.79 -9.00
CA VAL A 74 9.11 -7.37 -8.62
C VAL A 74 10.44 -7.03 -7.94
N THR A 75 10.85 -7.81 -6.94
CA THR A 75 12.06 -7.52 -6.16
C THR A 75 13.37 -7.75 -6.93
N THR A 76 13.31 -8.50 -8.02
CA THR A 76 14.48 -8.87 -8.82
C THR A 76 14.41 -8.39 -10.27
N GLU A 77 13.59 -7.38 -10.53
CA GLU A 77 13.45 -6.79 -11.85
C GLU A 77 14.81 -6.30 -12.39
N GLY A 78 15.12 -6.69 -13.63
CA GLY A 78 16.37 -6.34 -14.31
C GLY A 78 17.60 -7.09 -13.79
N ARG A 79 17.46 -8.11 -12.92
CA ARG A 79 18.58 -8.88 -12.38
C ARG A 79 18.90 -10.12 -13.19
N SER A 80 20.17 -10.48 -13.20
CA SER A 80 20.60 -11.74 -13.80
C SER A 80 20.08 -12.95 -13.01
N GLY A 81 19.74 -14.04 -13.70
CA GLY A 81 19.26 -15.26 -13.04
C GLY A 81 20.26 -15.83 -12.01
N ALA A 82 21.56 -15.61 -12.22
CA ALA A 82 22.59 -16.01 -11.27
C ALA A 82 22.52 -15.21 -9.96
N GLU A 83 22.23 -13.91 -10.03
CA GLU A 83 22.04 -13.06 -8.86
C GLU A 83 20.76 -13.44 -8.10
N ILE A 84 19.64 -13.62 -8.83
CA ILE A 84 18.36 -14.07 -8.27
C ILE A 84 18.55 -15.37 -7.52
N ARG A 85 19.19 -16.36 -8.14
CA ARG A 85 19.45 -17.66 -7.51
C ARG A 85 20.27 -17.54 -6.22
N ARG A 86 21.33 -16.72 -6.22
CA ARG A 86 22.15 -16.49 -5.02
C ARG A 86 21.34 -15.80 -3.92
N PHE A 87 20.51 -14.83 -4.30
CA PHE A 87 19.64 -14.12 -3.38
C PHE A 87 18.58 -15.02 -2.75
N LEU A 88 17.86 -15.82 -3.54
CA LEU A 88 16.88 -16.78 -3.00
C LEU A 88 17.52 -17.83 -2.09
N LYS A 89 18.78 -18.23 -2.38
CA LYS A 89 19.56 -19.09 -1.49
C LYS A 89 19.89 -18.39 -0.17
N TYR A 90 20.22 -17.09 -0.21
CA TYR A 90 20.50 -16.28 0.97
C TYR A 90 19.25 -16.09 1.84
N ILE A 91 18.10 -15.72 1.24
CA ILE A 91 16.82 -15.56 1.95
C ILE A 91 16.36 -16.89 2.58
N GLY A 92 16.57 -18.00 1.87
CA GLY A 92 16.14 -19.32 2.34
C GLY A 92 14.61 -19.43 2.44
N THR A 93 14.13 -20.45 3.15
CA THR A 93 12.69 -20.67 3.38
C THR A 93 12.17 -19.96 4.62
N ASP A 94 13.07 -19.57 5.52
CA ASP A 94 12.72 -19.16 6.88
C ASP A 94 12.64 -17.64 7.01
N ASN A 95 13.15 -16.89 6.01
CA ASN A 95 13.14 -15.43 6.01
C ASN A 95 12.27 -14.81 4.89
N LEU A 96 11.11 -15.40 4.61
CA LEU A 96 10.16 -14.83 3.64
C LEU A 96 9.66 -13.42 4.03
N ALA A 97 9.75 -13.08 5.32
CA ALA A 97 9.46 -11.75 5.83
C ALA A 97 10.37 -10.70 5.20
N GLU A 98 11.66 -10.97 5.04
CA GLU A 98 12.62 -10.07 4.40
C GLU A 98 12.28 -9.82 2.93
N LEU A 99 11.96 -10.88 2.17
CA LEU A 99 11.53 -10.75 0.78
C LEU A 99 10.26 -9.89 0.65
N ARG A 100 9.31 -10.03 1.58
CA ARG A 100 8.12 -9.17 1.65
C ARG A 100 8.45 -7.74 1.98
N ASP A 101 9.36 -7.50 2.91
CA ASP A 101 9.72 -6.14 3.31
C ASP A 101 10.45 -5.41 2.17
N ILE A 102 11.35 -6.11 1.48
CA ILE A 102 12.00 -5.59 0.27
C ILE A 102 10.97 -5.22 -0.80
N GLU A 103 10.01 -6.11 -1.09
CA GLU A 103 8.94 -5.81 -2.07
C GLU A 103 8.14 -4.57 -1.66
N SER A 104 7.71 -4.51 -0.40
CA SER A 104 6.93 -3.38 0.13
C SER A 104 7.69 -2.07 -0.04
N MET A 105 8.96 -2.03 0.37
CA MET A 105 9.80 -0.85 0.24
C MET A 105 10.08 -0.47 -1.22
N TYR A 106 10.35 -1.47 -2.08
CA TYR A 106 10.60 -1.25 -3.50
C TYR A 106 9.40 -0.62 -4.21
N LEU A 107 8.18 -1.07 -3.89
CA LEU A 107 6.95 -0.52 -4.45
C LEU A 107 6.61 0.89 -3.92
N MET A 108 7.14 1.27 -2.76
CA MET A 108 6.92 2.59 -2.16
C MET A 108 7.89 3.66 -2.69
N VAL A 109 9.01 3.29 -3.30
CA VAL A 109 9.97 4.28 -3.83
C VAL A 109 9.64 4.67 -5.29
N PRO A 110 9.98 5.89 -5.74
CA PRO A 110 9.75 6.34 -7.11
C PRO A 110 10.49 5.47 -8.13
N LYS A 111 10.03 5.48 -9.38
CA LYS A 111 10.64 4.68 -10.47
C LYS A 111 12.14 5.00 -10.65
N GLU A 112 12.53 6.24 -10.46
CA GLU A 112 13.92 6.68 -10.55
C GLU A 112 14.80 5.95 -9.51
N VAL A 113 14.30 5.82 -8.28
CA VAL A 113 14.96 5.07 -7.20
C VAL A 113 14.89 3.56 -7.45
N GLN A 114 13.81 3.06 -8.04
CA GLN A 114 13.71 1.66 -8.46
C GLN A 114 14.77 1.30 -9.52
N GLU A 115 15.03 2.20 -10.47
CA GLU A 115 16.09 2.02 -11.48
C GLU A 115 17.48 2.08 -10.86
N GLU A 116 17.72 3.00 -9.93
CA GLU A 116 19.00 3.05 -9.19
C GLU A 116 19.25 1.79 -8.36
N SER A 117 18.18 1.22 -7.78
CA SER A 117 18.27 0.01 -6.98
C SER A 117 18.88 -1.15 -7.77
N LYS A 118 18.68 -1.21 -9.10
CA LYS A 118 19.23 -2.26 -9.99
C LYS A 118 20.76 -2.34 -9.98
N LYS A 119 21.45 -1.29 -9.50
CA LYS A 119 22.92 -1.26 -9.33
C LYS A 119 23.38 -1.82 -7.99
N VAL A 120 22.48 -1.91 -7.01
CA VAL A 120 22.75 -2.41 -5.65
C VAL A 120 22.69 -3.93 -5.64
N LYS A 121 23.60 -4.62 -4.98
CA LYS A 121 23.52 -6.10 -4.89
C LYS A 121 22.25 -6.50 -4.14
N LEU A 122 21.53 -7.53 -4.61
CA LEU A 122 20.26 -7.97 -3.99
C LEU A 122 20.35 -8.23 -2.47
N LYS A 123 21.48 -8.75 -1.98
CA LYS A 123 21.70 -8.98 -0.54
C LYS A 123 21.76 -7.70 0.31
N ASP A 124 22.10 -6.57 -0.31
CA ASP A 124 22.27 -5.26 0.34
C ASP A 124 21.05 -4.36 0.04
N LEU A 125 20.12 -4.82 -0.82
CA LEU A 125 18.98 -4.05 -1.31
C LEU A 125 18.05 -3.60 -0.19
N HIS A 126 17.81 -4.45 0.81
CA HIS A 126 16.99 -4.09 1.98
C HIS A 126 17.54 -2.84 2.68
N ASN A 127 18.82 -2.86 3.07
CA ASN A 127 19.44 -1.77 3.81
C ASN A 127 19.51 -0.50 2.97
N TRP A 128 19.84 -0.63 1.69
CA TRP A 128 19.83 0.50 0.78
C TRP A 128 18.44 1.13 0.63
N LEU A 129 17.37 0.32 0.52
CA LEU A 129 16.00 0.84 0.46
C LEU A 129 15.59 1.54 1.76
N VAL A 130 16.02 1.05 2.92
CA VAL A 130 15.82 1.72 4.22
C VAL A 130 16.45 3.11 4.20
N GLU A 131 17.69 3.23 3.73
CA GLU A 131 18.39 4.52 3.62
C GLU A 131 17.68 5.46 2.64
N GLN A 132 17.30 4.98 1.45
CA GLN A 132 16.59 5.82 0.47
C GLN A 132 15.26 6.32 1.02
N ARG A 133 14.50 5.49 1.73
CA ARG A 133 13.25 5.92 2.36
C ARG A 133 13.48 6.94 3.47
N ALA A 134 14.57 6.85 4.22
CA ALA A 134 14.92 7.85 5.22
C ALA A 134 15.22 9.21 4.54
N LEU A 135 16.06 9.21 3.50
CA LEU A 135 16.38 10.42 2.72
C LEU A 135 15.14 11.03 2.07
N MET A 136 14.24 10.22 1.53
CA MET A 136 12.97 10.68 0.97
C MET A 136 12.09 11.34 2.03
N ARG A 137 12.01 10.78 3.24
CA ARG A 137 11.23 11.36 4.35
C ARG A 137 11.80 12.71 4.79
N GLU A 138 13.12 12.84 4.87
CA GLU A 138 13.79 14.09 5.23
C GLU A 138 13.58 15.18 4.17
N ARG A 139 13.79 14.84 2.88
CA ARG A 139 13.57 15.78 1.77
C ARG A 139 12.10 16.15 1.62
N GLY A 140 11.20 15.22 1.94
CA GLY A 140 9.79 15.26 1.59
C GLY A 140 9.57 14.91 0.13
N PHE A 141 8.33 14.57 -0.21
CA PHE A 141 7.96 14.10 -1.53
C PHE A 141 6.49 14.45 -1.84
N GLU A 142 6.17 14.54 -3.12
CA GLU A 142 4.81 14.75 -3.59
C GLU A 142 3.93 13.51 -3.37
N LEU A 143 2.72 13.74 -2.89
CA LEU A 143 1.69 12.73 -2.73
C LEU A 143 0.94 12.62 -4.06
N LYS A 144 1.19 11.55 -4.81
CA LYS A 144 0.58 11.30 -6.13
C LYS A 144 -0.86 10.78 -6.01
N VAL A 145 -1.75 11.58 -5.44
CA VAL A 145 -3.18 11.26 -5.36
C VAL A 145 -3.82 11.46 -6.74
N PRO A 146 -4.60 10.48 -7.26
CA PRO A 146 -5.26 10.65 -8.55
C PRO A 146 -6.16 11.89 -8.60
N GLN A 147 -6.08 12.66 -9.68
CA GLN A 147 -6.76 13.97 -9.77
C GLN A 147 -8.29 13.88 -9.58
N HIS A 148 -8.92 12.80 -10.01
CA HIS A 148 -10.36 12.60 -9.81
C HIS A 148 -10.72 12.44 -8.31
N ILE A 149 -9.83 11.87 -7.50
CA ILE A 149 -9.99 11.78 -6.05
C ILE A 149 -9.80 13.16 -5.41
N VAL A 150 -8.75 13.90 -5.81
CA VAL A 150 -8.50 15.27 -5.34
C VAL A 150 -9.72 16.15 -5.60
N ARG A 151 -10.26 16.14 -6.82
CA ARG A 151 -11.44 16.92 -7.20
C ARG A 151 -12.69 16.55 -6.42
N ARG A 152 -12.87 15.26 -6.11
CA ARG A 152 -14.05 14.78 -5.37
C ARG A 152 -14.00 15.15 -3.90
N LEU A 153 -12.82 15.12 -3.29
CA LEU A 153 -12.65 15.29 -1.84
C LEU A 153 -12.31 16.73 -1.44
N THR A 154 -11.78 17.54 -2.36
CA THR A 154 -11.50 18.97 -2.13
C THR A 154 -12.76 19.78 -2.39
N MET A 155 -13.25 20.48 -1.38
CA MET A 155 -14.44 21.33 -1.51
C MET A 155 -14.49 22.44 -0.45
N GLN A 156 -15.23 23.49 -0.75
CA GLN A 156 -15.60 24.55 0.20
C GLN A 156 -17.07 24.37 0.56
N LEU A 157 -17.39 24.31 1.86
CA LEU A 157 -18.76 24.30 2.39
C LEU A 157 -18.86 25.45 3.38
N ASP A 158 -19.72 26.43 3.13
CA ASP A 158 -19.84 27.65 3.94
C ASP A 158 -18.47 28.26 4.32
N SER A 159 -18.16 28.32 5.61
CA SER A 159 -16.93 28.86 6.19
C SER A 159 -15.81 27.82 6.36
N VAL A 160 -15.97 26.59 5.86
CA VAL A 160 -14.99 25.52 6.03
C VAL A 160 -14.48 24.97 4.70
N LYS A 161 -13.20 24.60 4.69
CA LYS A 161 -12.52 24.08 3.50
C LYS A 161 -12.00 22.67 3.75
N PHE A 162 -12.24 21.78 2.81
CA PHE A 162 -11.68 20.44 2.76
C PHE A 162 -10.62 20.39 1.66
N TYR A 163 -9.44 19.86 1.98
CA TYR A 163 -8.37 19.69 1.01
C TYR A 163 -7.51 18.46 1.31
N LEU A 164 -6.81 17.98 0.29
CA LEU A 164 -5.83 16.91 0.42
C LEU A 164 -4.43 17.52 0.44
N PRO A 165 -3.54 17.07 1.34
CA PRO A 165 -2.15 17.48 1.29
C PRO A 165 -1.52 17.02 -0.03
N HIS A 166 -0.72 17.87 -0.64
CA HIS A 166 -0.02 17.58 -1.90
C HIS A 166 1.40 17.09 -1.65
N HIS A 167 1.96 17.39 -0.47
CA HIS A 167 3.33 17.06 -0.11
C HIS A 167 3.40 16.37 1.26
N SER A 168 4.34 15.42 1.42
CA SER A 168 4.47 14.66 2.67
C SER A 168 4.82 15.53 3.88
N LYS A 169 5.47 16.67 3.68
CA LYS A 169 5.67 17.68 4.74
C LYS A 169 4.37 18.28 5.27
N GLU A 170 3.33 18.39 4.45
CA GLU A 170 2.02 18.86 4.92
C GLU A 170 1.36 17.83 5.85
N LEU A 171 1.58 16.53 5.62
CA LEU A 171 1.16 15.48 6.56
C LEU A 171 1.88 15.62 7.91
N VAL A 172 3.17 15.97 7.90
CA VAL A 172 3.95 16.25 9.12
C VAL A 172 3.40 17.47 9.85
N THR A 173 3.17 18.57 9.13
CA THR A 173 2.58 19.79 9.69
C THR A 173 1.21 19.52 10.29
N GLY A 174 0.32 18.85 9.56
CA GLY A 174 -1.01 18.52 10.04
C GLY A 174 -0.95 17.59 11.25
N SER A 175 -0.07 16.60 11.24
CA SER A 175 0.10 15.70 12.37
C SER A 175 0.60 16.40 13.64
N ASN A 176 1.56 17.33 13.50
CA ASN A 176 2.00 18.17 14.61
C ASN A 176 0.86 19.05 15.14
N ALA A 177 0.04 19.61 14.26
CA ALA A 177 -1.11 20.43 14.67
C ALA A 177 -2.18 19.61 15.43
N PHE A 178 -2.40 18.36 15.01
CA PHE A 178 -3.38 17.45 15.62
C PHE A 178 -2.84 16.60 16.77
N HIS A 179 -1.51 16.55 16.99
CA HIS A 179 -0.84 15.57 17.86
C HIS A 179 -1.29 14.12 17.59
N ASN A 180 -1.29 13.74 16.31
CA ASN A 180 -1.63 12.38 15.85
C ASN A 180 -0.38 11.67 15.27
N CYS A 181 -0.53 10.46 14.73
CA CYS A 181 0.61 9.63 14.30
C CYS A 181 0.97 9.77 12.80
N VAL A 182 1.76 10.78 12.41
CA VAL A 182 2.19 11.02 11.00
C VAL A 182 2.83 9.81 10.31
N LYS A 183 3.65 9.05 11.06
CA LYS A 183 4.54 8.03 10.49
C LYS A 183 3.77 6.97 9.71
N THR A 184 2.56 6.67 10.17
CA THR A 184 1.71 5.66 9.52
C THR A 184 0.88 6.23 8.39
N TYR A 185 0.62 7.54 8.34
CA TYR A 185 -0.16 8.15 7.26
C TYR A 185 0.66 8.34 5.99
N ALA A 186 1.89 8.83 6.10
CA ALA A 186 2.74 9.06 4.93
C ALA A 186 2.99 7.77 4.13
N ASP A 187 3.29 6.67 4.82
CA ASP A 187 3.50 5.36 4.19
C ASP A 187 2.20 4.81 3.56
N ARG A 188 1.05 4.92 4.26
CA ARG A 188 -0.24 4.42 3.76
C ARG A 188 -0.78 5.23 2.57
N VAL A 189 -0.60 6.55 2.57
CA VAL A 189 -0.97 7.41 1.44
C VAL A 189 -0.09 7.13 0.24
N LEU A 190 1.23 6.97 0.46
CA LEU A 190 2.18 6.61 -0.60
C LEU A 190 1.88 5.24 -1.22
N GLY A 191 1.51 4.27 -0.39
CA GLY A 191 1.05 2.94 -0.84
C GLY A 191 -0.35 2.93 -1.48
N GLY A 192 -1.04 4.08 -1.55
CA GLY A 192 -2.40 4.17 -2.07
C GLY A 192 -3.46 3.48 -1.21
N GLU A 193 -3.14 3.13 0.04
CA GLU A 193 -4.04 2.40 0.94
C GLU A 193 -5.16 3.27 1.49
N CYS A 194 -4.87 4.56 1.69
CA CYS A 194 -5.82 5.55 2.15
C CYS A 194 -5.52 6.96 1.60
N GLN A 195 -6.45 7.86 1.80
CA GLN A 195 -6.34 9.29 1.52
C GLN A 195 -6.53 10.06 2.81
N ILE A 196 -5.73 11.09 3.04
CA ILE A 196 -5.90 12.00 4.18
C ILE A 196 -6.48 13.30 3.66
N ALA A 197 -7.62 13.70 4.21
CA ALA A 197 -8.20 15.02 3.96
C ALA A 197 -8.15 15.84 5.27
N TYR A 198 -7.84 17.12 5.12
CA TYR A 198 -7.90 18.09 6.21
C TYR A 198 -9.11 19.00 6.03
N MET A 199 -9.72 19.35 7.16
CA MET A 199 -10.72 20.41 7.25
C MET A 199 -10.10 21.63 7.91
N THR A 200 -10.29 22.82 7.34
CA THR A 200 -9.91 24.10 7.94
C THR A 200 -11.10 25.00 8.15
N ASP A 201 -10.98 25.92 9.11
CA ASP A 201 -11.87 27.08 9.21
C ASP A 201 -11.56 28.13 8.12
N ASP A 202 -12.29 29.23 8.17
CA ASP A 202 -12.20 30.40 7.29
C ASP A 202 -10.84 31.10 7.36
N LYS A 203 -10.13 30.93 8.48
CA LYS A 203 -8.78 31.47 8.72
C LYS A 203 -7.67 30.49 8.30
N GLY A 204 -8.04 29.33 7.76
CA GLY A 204 -7.11 28.29 7.34
C GLY A 204 -6.51 27.47 8.49
N LYS A 205 -7.04 27.59 9.71
CA LYS A 205 -6.61 26.76 10.84
C LYS A 205 -7.16 25.36 10.67
N LEU A 206 -6.31 24.36 10.89
CA LEU A 206 -6.71 22.95 10.87
C LEU A 206 -7.69 22.61 12.01
N VAL A 207 -8.85 22.04 11.64
CA VAL A 207 -9.96 21.72 12.53
C VAL A 207 -10.16 20.20 12.67
N ALA A 208 -10.09 19.46 11.57
CA ALA A 208 -10.20 18.01 11.58
C ALA A 208 -9.28 17.31 10.59
N CYS A 209 -8.94 16.06 10.90
CA CYS A 209 -8.15 15.13 10.09
C CYS A 209 -8.99 13.91 9.76
N LEU A 210 -9.14 13.60 8.47
CA LEU A 210 -10.05 12.58 7.95
C LEU A 210 -9.25 11.52 7.19
N GLU A 211 -9.47 10.24 7.48
CA GLU A 211 -8.89 9.12 6.74
C GLU A 211 -9.97 8.44 5.89
N VAL A 212 -9.74 8.40 4.57
CA VAL A 212 -10.64 7.79 3.60
C VAL A 212 -9.99 6.55 2.98
N LYS A 213 -10.70 5.42 2.97
CA LYS A 213 -10.26 4.16 2.36
C LYS A 213 -11.37 3.59 1.50
N LYS A 214 -11.09 3.31 0.22
CA LYS A 214 -12.04 2.68 -0.73
C LYS A 214 -13.46 3.31 -0.70
N ASN A 215 -13.55 4.64 -0.79
CA ASN A 215 -14.80 5.42 -0.70
C ASN A 215 -15.50 5.41 0.67
N ARG A 216 -14.79 5.06 1.74
CA ARG A 216 -15.31 5.06 3.11
C ARG A 216 -14.53 6.02 3.97
N LEU A 217 -15.21 6.85 4.76
CA LEU A 217 -14.59 7.57 5.86
C LEU A 217 -14.37 6.57 7.00
N VAL A 218 -13.12 6.20 7.24
CA VAL A 218 -12.75 5.18 8.25
C VAL A 218 -12.20 5.79 9.53
N GLN A 219 -11.88 7.08 9.54
CA GLN A 219 -11.46 7.81 10.73
C GLN A 219 -11.74 9.30 10.58
N ALA A 220 -12.16 9.96 11.66
CA ALA A 220 -12.32 11.42 11.70
C ALA A 220 -11.92 11.97 13.08
N LYS A 221 -10.82 12.73 13.14
CA LYS A 221 -10.23 13.18 14.41
C LYS A 221 -10.09 14.69 14.48
N LEU A 222 -10.39 15.23 15.65
CA LEU A 222 -9.99 16.56 16.09
C LEU A 222 -8.57 16.49 16.69
N LYS A 223 -8.13 17.60 17.30
CA LYS A 223 -6.87 17.65 18.04
C LYS A 223 -6.83 16.63 19.18
N PHE A 224 -5.66 16.03 19.41
CA PHE A 224 -5.41 14.98 20.40
C PHE A 224 -6.22 13.70 20.19
N ASN A 225 -6.48 13.33 18.94
CA ASN A 225 -7.24 12.13 18.56
C ASN A 225 -8.66 12.07 19.14
N LYS A 226 -9.24 13.22 19.51
CA LYS A 226 -10.63 13.30 19.96
C LYS A 226 -11.56 13.00 18.78
N PRO A 227 -12.65 12.22 18.98
CA PRO A 227 -13.62 11.94 17.92
C PRO A 227 -14.38 13.22 17.55
N VAL A 228 -14.67 13.38 16.26
CA VAL A 228 -15.34 14.58 15.72
C VAL A 228 -16.71 14.84 16.33
N LYS A 229 -17.49 13.81 16.68
CA LYS A 229 -18.83 13.95 17.28
C LYS A 229 -18.88 14.78 18.58
N GLN A 230 -17.72 15.07 19.18
CA GLN A 230 -17.61 15.99 20.32
C GLN A 230 -17.77 17.46 19.93
N ASP A 231 -17.62 17.79 18.65
CA ASP A 231 -17.86 19.11 18.07
C ASP A 231 -19.00 18.99 17.04
N ARG A 232 -20.19 19.50 17.40
CA ARG A 232 -21.40 19.32 16.59
C ARG A 232 -21.32 20.03 15.24
N VAL A 233 -20.72 21.22 15.20
CA VAL A 233 -20.59 22.01 13.97
C VAL A 233 -19.67 21.27 13.00
N VAL A 234 -18.52 20.84 13.49
CA VAL A 234 -17.54 20.08 12.69
C VAL A 234 -18.12 18.74 12.23
N ASN A 235 -18.86 18.06 13.10
CA ASN A 235 -19.56 16.82 12.77
C ASN A 235 -20.57 17.01 11.65
N ALA A 236 -21.43 18.04 11.73
CA ALA A 236 -22.42 18.33 10.69
C ALA A 236 -21.76 18.62 9.34
N SER A 237 -20.72 19.47 9.31
CA SER A 237 -19.99 19.78 8.08
C SER A 237 -19.32 18.56 7.46
N ILE A 238 -18.79 17.64 8.28
CA ILE A 238 -18.17 16.40 7.77
C ILE A 238 -19.21 15.42 7.22
N VAL A 239 -20.43 15.38 7.80
CA VAL A 239 -21.50 14.56 7.24
C VAL A 239 -21.93 15.10 5.88
N GLU A 240 -22.16 16.41 5.76
CA GLU A 240 -22.48 17.03 4.46
C GLU A 240 -21.36 16.79 3.43
N TRP A 241 -20.10 16.94 3.85
CA TRP A 241 -18.94 16.62 3.01
C TRP A 241 -18.94 15.17 2.54
N CYS A 242 -19.26 14.19 3.41
CA CYS A 242 -19.36 12.79 3.02
C CYS A 242 -20.47 12.55 2.00
N GLU A 243 -21.64 13.16 2.19
CA GLU A 243 -22.77 13.05 1.26
C GLU A 243 -22.38 13.59 -0.13
N LYS A 244 -21.81 14.80 -0.21
CA LYS A 244 -21.37 15.43 -1.46
C LYS A 244 -20.23 14.66 -2.13
N ALA A 245 -19.29 14.13 -1.34
CA ALA A 245 -18.18 13.31 -1.81
C ALA A 245 -18.58 11.86 -2.15
N LYS A 246 -19.83 11.46 -1.90
CA LYS A 246 -20.35 10.08 -2.05
C LYS A 246 -19.53 9.07 -1.25
N LEU A 247 -19.26 9.40 0.00
CA LEU A 247 -18.53 8.55 0.95
C LEU A 247 -19.50 7.86 1.91
N GLU A 248 -19.23 6.58 2.18
CA GLU A 248 -19.88 5.84 3.26
C GLU A 248 -19.18 6.17 4.59
N ILE A 249 -19.94 6.49 5.64
CA ILE A 249 -19.38 6.75 6.98
C ILE A 249 -19.20 5.41 7.70
N CYS A 250 -17.94 5.00 7.88
CA CYS A 250 -17.58 3.72 8.51
C CYS A 250 -16.68 3.93 9.75
N THR A 251 -16.99 4.94 10.56
CA THR A 251 -16.28 5.24 11.81
C THR A 251 -17.26 5.66 12.91
N CYS A 252 -16.94 5.33 14.16
CA CYS A 252 -17.67 5.78 15.35
C CYS A 252 -17.29 7.19 15.81
N ASP A 253 -16.36 7.83 15.10
CA ASP A 253 -15.92 9.21 15.34
C ASP A 253 -16.98 10.25 14.95
N ILE A 254 -17.90 9.89 14.06
CA ILE A 254 -18.99 10.73 13.54
C ILE A 254 -20.31 10.17 14.05
N ASP A 255 -21.25 11.07 14.35
CA ASP A 255 -22.63 10.72 14.64
C ASP A 255 -23.57 11.48 13.69
N PRO A 256 -24.10 10.81 12.64
CA PRO A 256 -25.00 11.43 11.67
C PRO A 256 -26.34 11.89 12.28
N THR A 257 -26.70 11.41 13.47
CA THR A 257 -27.98 11.77 14.11
C THR A 257 -27.93 13.14 14.79
N LEU A 258 -26.72 13.63 15.12
CA LEU A 258 -26.52 14.92 15.79
C LEU A 258 -26.83 16.14 14.91
N ILE A 259 -27.09 15.95 13.61
CA ILE A 259 -27.47 17.01 12.66
C ILE A 259 -28.89 17.55 12.95
N LYS A 260 -29.76 16.73 13.57
CA LYS A 260 -31.20 17.02 13.68
C LYS A 260 -31.61 17.90 14.87
N VAL A 261 -30.70 18.28 15.76
CA VAL A 261 -31.09 18.94 17.02
C VAL A 261 -31.35 20.45 16.85
N ASP A 262 -30.70 21.11 15.88
CA ASP A 262 -30.81 22.56 15.74
C ASP A 262 -32.05 23.00 14.92
N LEU A 263 -32.55 22.15 14.00
CA LEU A 263 -33.82 22.40 13.28
C LEU A 263 -35.07 22.28 14.19
N VAL A 264 -34.99 21.55 15.30
CA VAL A 264 -36.12 21.34 16.22
C VAL A 264 -36.22 22.48 17.25
N LEU A 265 -35.12 23.18 17.55
CA LEU A 265 -35.12 24.31 18.48
C LEU A 265 -35.58 25.61 17.82
N GLU A 266 -35.34 25.80 16.52
CA GLU A 266 -35.89 26.95 15.78
C GLU A 266 -37.40 26.84 15.55
N GLN A 267 -37.97 25.64 15.44
CA GLN A 267 -39.42 25.45 15.28
C GLN A 267 -40.22 25.49 16.60
N LYS A 268 -39.55 25.50 17.76
CA LYS A 268 -40.19 25.63 19.08
C LYS A 268 -40.05 27.04 19.70
N GLY A 269 -39.43 27.96 18.97
CA GLY A 269 -39.22 29.36 19.39
C GLY A 269 -39.92 30.41 18.50
N ALA A 270 -40.86 29.99 17.65
CA ALA A 270 -41.68 30.87 16.81
C ALA A 270 -43.16 30.81 17.24
#